data_AF-A0AAV5FSG6-F1
#
_entry.id   AF-A0AAV5FSG6-F1
#
_cell.length_a   1.000
_cell.length_b   1.000
_cell.length_c   1.000
_cell.angle_alpha   90.00
_cell.angle_beta   90.00
_cell.angle_gamma   90.00
#
_symmetry.space_group_name_H-M   'P 1'
#
loop_
_entity.id
_entity.type
_entity.pdbx_description
1 polymer ?
#
loop_
_entity_poly.entity_id
_entity_poly.type
_entity_poly.pdbx_seq_one_letter_code
_entity_poly.pdbx_strand_id
1 'polypeptide(L)'
;MAGRRHHALLVLAAVMATSCSLVAAHLMPRGQEQEEEMPVIPDMMMRPKSLPVPPVPTRTVAEICRGTSFPELCTATAGKQAARYGTVDVLTVLQMEVDALGERTKAARARVDREAAAATPAGRKALHQCNSFYGDVMDNLDACRRAIGHKDAVTIRSTMSMVAQDLQFCDEEFRKAGEKNPLQQFDQSLGNMSEICRSLSNMIVVD
;
A
#
# COMPACT_ATOMS: atom_id res chain seq x y z
N MET A 1 -31.08 -25.56 40.90
CA MET A 1 -30.67 -24.22 40.43
C MET A 1 -30.57 -24.24 38.91
N ALA A 2 -31.70 -24.04 38.23
CA ALA A 2 -31.83 -24.14 36.78
C ALA A 2 -32.64 -22.93 36.30
N GLY A 3 -31.96 -21.82 36.02
CA GLY A 3 -32.65 -20.56 35.72
C GLY A 3 -31.77 -19.45 35.13
N ARG A 4 -30.59 -19.77 34.59
CA ARG A 4 -29.70 -18.78 33.93
C ARG A 4 -29.23 -19.16 32.53
N ARG A 5 -29.72 -20.27 31.98
CA ARG A 5 -29.32 -20.74 30.63
C ARG A 5 -30.29 -20.33 29.52
N HIS A 6 -31.43 -19.70 29.84
CA HIS A 6 -32.44 -19.35 28.83
C HIS A 6 -32.38 -17.88 28.36
N HIS A 7 -31.67 -17.00 29.06
CA HIS A 7 -31.52 -15.61 28.61
C HIS A 7 -30.38 -15.38 27.62
N ALA A 8 -29.38 -16.27 27.55
CA ALA A 8 -28.26 -16.11 26.61
C ALA A 8 -28.59 -16.58 25.18
N LEU A 9 -29.57 -17.48 25.01
CA LEU A 9 -30.00 -17.95 23.69
C LEU A 9 -30.99 -17.00 22.99
N LEU A 10 -31.64 -16.10 23.74
CA LEU A 10 -32.62 -15.15 23.19
C LEU A 10 -31.99 -13.88 22.59
N VAL A 11 -30.71 -13.61 22.88
CA VAL A 11 -30.00 -12.44 22.31
C VAL A 11 -29.33 -12.76 20.97
N LEU A 12 -29.10 -14.04 20.64
CA LEU A 12 -28.47 -14.44 19.36
C LEU A 12 -29.43 -14.51 18.16
N ALA A 13 -30.75 -14.39 18.35
CA ALA A 13 -31.72 -14.46 17.24
C ALA A 13 -32.12 -13.09 16.67
N ALA A 14 -31.65 -11.97 17.22
CA ALA A 14 -32.10 -10.63 16.85
C ALA A 14 -31.18 -9.85 15.89
N VAL A 15 -30.05 -10.42 15.44
CA VAL A 15 -29.07 -9.71 14.57
C VAL A 15 -29.07 -10.23 13.11
N MET A 16 -29.91 -11.21 12.76
CA MET A 16 -29.94 -11.82 11.42
C MET A 16 -31.27 -11.59 10.69
N ALA A 17 -31.82 -10.36 10.71
CA ALA A 17 -33.07 -10.05 10.00
C ALA A 17 -33.25 -8.57 9.58
N THR A 18 -32.19 -7.86 9.18
CA THR A 18 -32.29 -6.48 8.65
C THR A 18 -31.57 -6.25 7.32
N SER A 19 -31.48 -7.30 6.49
CA SER A 19 -30.96 -7.21 5.12
C SER A 19 -31.93 -7.87 4.13
N CYS A 20 -33.13 -7.32 3.99
CA CYS A 20 -33.90 -7.47 2.76
C CYS A 20 -35.04 -6.44 2.69
N SER A 21 -35.18 -5.81 1.53
CA SER A 21 -36.24 -4.88 1.11
C SER A 21 -35.96 -3.39 1.31
N LEU A 22 -35.26 -2.79 0.34
CA LEU A 22 -35.58 -1.46 -0.20
C LEU A 22 -34.82 -1.27 -1.54
N VAL A 23 -35.19 -2.08 -2.54
CA VAL A 23 -35.06 -1.67 -3.94
C VAL A 23 -36.48 -1.37 -4.41
N ALA A 24 -36.99 -0.21 -4.00
CA ALA A 24 -38.16 0.37 -4.62
C ALA A 24 -37.67 1.04 -5.91
N ALA A 25 -38.09 0.48 -7.04
CA ALA A 25 -37.99 1.11 -8.33
C ALA A 25 -38.61 2.52 -8.28
N HIS A 26 -37.82 3.54 -8.57
CA HIS A 26 -38.32 4.83 -9.00
C HIS A 26 -38.02 4.98 -10.48
N LEU A 27 -39.06 4.73 -11.29
CA LEU A 27 -39.20 5.26 -12.64
C LEU A 27 -39.10 6.79 -12.55
N MET A 28 -38.05 7.34 -13.12
CA MET A 28 -37.95 8.78 -13.39
C MET A 28 -38.55 9.06 -14.78
N PRO A 29 -39.34 10.14 -14.94
CA PRO A 29 -39.89 10.52 -16.22
C PRO A 29 -38.81 11.15 -17.11
N ARG A 30 -38.87 10.79 -18.39
CA ARG A 30 -38.05 11.30 -19.48
C ARG A 30 -38.43 12.77 -19.71
N GLY A 31 -37.68 13.70 -19.10
CA GLY A 31 -37.77 15.13 -19.39
C GLY A 31 -37.21 15.41 -20.78
N GLN A 32 -37.99 16.13 -21.59
CA GLN A 32 -37.54 16.68 -22.87
C GLN A 32 -36.67 17.90 -22.58
N GLU A 33 -35.39 17.84 -22.94
CA GLU A 33 -34.52 19.01 -22.96
C GLU A 33 -34.79 19.77 -24.27
N GLN A 34 -35.26 21.01 -24.12
CA GLN A 34 -35.31 21.99 -25.20
C GLN A 34 -33.90 22.50 -25.44
N GLU A 35 -33.42 22.37 -26.68
CA GLU A 35 -32.26 23.12 -27.19
C GLU A 35 -32.61 24.61 -27.19
N GLU A 36 -32.10 25.34 -26.20
CA GLU A 36 -32.03 26.80 -26.25
C GLU A 36 -30.61 27.18 -26.70
N GLU A 37 -30.54 27.73 -27.90
CA GLU A 37 -29.34 28.16 -28.61
C GLU A 37 -28.61 29.26 -27.82
N MET A 38 -27.47 28.92 -27.22
CA MET A 38 -26.62 29.88 -26.53
C MET A 38 -25.78 30.66 -27.56
N PRO A 39 -25.73 32.01 -27.50
CA PRO A 39 -25.03 32.81 -28.48
C PRO A 39 -23.52 32.56 -28.43
N VAL A 40 -22.94 32.32 -29.61
CA VAL A 40 -21.49 32.16 -29.82
C VAL A 40 -20.79 33.49 -29.53
N ILE A 41 -20.10 33.57 -28.40
CA ILE A 41 -19.23 34.68 -28.06
C ILE A 41 -17.90 34.47 -28.82
N PRO A 42 -17.42 35.44 -29.62
CA PRO A 42 -16.13 35.32 -30.29
C PRO A 42 -14.99 35.19 -29.28
N ASP A 43 -14.21 34.12 -29.43
CA ASP A 43 -13.02 33.81 -28.66
C ASP A 43 -11.92 34.86 -28.93
N MET A 44 -11.90 35.91 -28.11
CA MET A 44 -10.81 36.89 -28.05
C MET A 44 -10.08 36.79 -26.71
N MET A 45 -9.68 35.58 -26.31
CA MET A 45 -8.67 35.41 -25.27
C MET A 45 -7.32 35.11 -25.93
N MET A 46 -6.46 36.13 -25.93
CA MET A 46 -5.03 35.97 -26.19
C MET A 46 -4.49 34.86 -25.29
N ARG A 47 -4.12 33.73 -25.89
CA ARG A 47 -3.35 32.67 -25.24
C ARG A 47 -2.06 33.29 -24.69
N PRO A 48 -1.85 33.32 -23.36
CA PRO A 48 -0.55 33.73 -22.83
C PRO A 48 0.49 32.77 -23.42
N LYS A 49 1.55 33.33 -24.00
CA LYS A 49 2.71 32.57 -24.46
C LYS A 49 3.26 31.83 -23.22
N SER A 50 3.03 30.52 -23.16
CA SER A 50 3.55 29.68 -22.08
C SER A 50 5.08 29.82 -22.08
N LEU A 51 5.62 30.39 -21.01
CA LEU A 51 7.06 30.43 -20.80
C LEU A 51 7.59 28.99 -20.76
N PRO A 52 8.82 28.73 -21.25
CA PRO A 52 9.45 27.43 -21.08
C PRO A 52 9.53 27.11 -19.59
N VAL A 53 8.85 26.06 -19.15
CA VAL A 53 9.07 25.50 -17.81
C VAL A 53 10.54 25.08 -17.75
N PRO A 54 11.34 25.56 -16.79
CA PRO A 54 12.73 25.15 -16.69
C PRO A 54 12.79 23.63 -16.54
N PRO A 55 13.72 22.94 -17.22
CA PRO A 55 13.87 21.50 -17.08
C PRO A 55 14.13 21.17 -15.61
N VAL A 56 13.31 20.28 -15.05
CA VAL A 56 13.54 19.75 -13.69
C VAL A 56 14.94 19.15 -13.67
N PRO A 57 15.85 19.60 -12.78
CA PRO A 57 17.20 19.06 -12.74
C PRO A 57 17.13 17.57 -12.47
N THR A 58 17.74 16.77 -13.35
CA THR A 58 17.88 15.32 -13.19
C THR A 58 18.71 15.05 -11.95
N ARG A 59 18.08 14.57 -10.88
CA ARG A 59 18.76 14.17 -9.65
C ARG A 59 19.22 12.73 -9.78
N THR A 60 20.32 12.39 -9.11
CA THR A 60 20.74 11.00 -8.96
C THR A 60 19.89 10.30 -7.89
N VAL A 61 19.87 8.96 -7.90
CA VAL A 61 19.21 8.15 -6.86
C VAL A 61 19.76 8.51 -5.48
N ALA A 62 21.09 8.63 -5.37
CA ALA A 62 21.75 8.98 -4.11
C ALA A 62 21.27 10.33 -3.55
N GLU A 63 21.13 11.35 -4.41
CA GLU A 63 20.67 12.68 -3.98
C GLU A 63 19.24 12.67 -3.44
N ILE A 64 18.36 11.85 -4.02
CA ILE A 64 16.99 11.66 -3.53
C ILE A 64 16.99 10.85 -2.23
N CYS A 65 17.72 9.73 -2.20
CA CYS A 65 17.80 8.84 -1.04
C CYS A 65 18.37 9.50 0.22
N ARG A 66 19.19 10.57 0.10
CA ARG A 66 19.66 11.37 1.25
C ARG A 66 18.52 11.92 2.11
N GLY A 67 17.34 12.15 1.55
CA GLY A 67 16.17 12.63 2.29
C GLY A 67 15.38 11.53 3.02
N THR A 68 15.84 10.28 2.97
CA THR A 68 15.09 9.13 3.53
C THR A 68 15.59 8.72 4.90
N SER A 69 14.78 7.96 5.64
CA SER A 69 15.14 7.37 6.93
C SER A 69 16.31 6.37 6.86
N PHE A 70 16.59 5.78 5.69
CA PHE A 70 17.69 4.84 5.48
C PHE A 70 18.41 5.12 4.13
N PRO A 71 19.23 6.19 4.03
CA PRO A 71 19.80 6.64 2.76
C PRO A 71 20.67 5.62 2.04
N GLU A 72 21.50 4.88 2.78
CA GLU A 72 22.38 3.86 2.23
C GLU A 72 21.60 2.67 1.68
N LEU A 73 20.59 2.21 2.43
CA LEU A 73 19.71 1.13 2.01
C LEU A 73 18.95 1.53 0.75
N CYS A 74 18.30 2.70 0.74
CA CYS A 74 17.59 3.26 -0.42
C CYS A 74 18.51 3.31 -1.66
N THR A 75 19.74 3.79 -1.50
CA THR A 75 20.69 3.85 -2.62
C THR A 75 21.06 2.46 -3.13
N ALA A 76 21.25 1.49 -2.23
CA ALA A 76 21.61 0.12 -2.57
C ALA A 76 20.46 -0.66 -3.21
N THR A 77 19.20 -0.38 -2.87
CA THR A 77 18.01 -1.04 -3.40
C THR A 77 17.54 -0.41 -4.70
N ALA A 78 17.30 0.91 -4.73
CA ALA A 78 16.90 1.62 -5.95
C ALA A 78 18.04 1.69 -6.98
N GLY A 79 19.29 1.87 -6.55
CA GLY A 79 20.44 2.03 -7.46
C GLY A 79 20.65 0.85 -8.42
N LYS A 80 20.31 -0.38 -7.99
CA LYS A 80 20.37 -1.59 -8.85
C LYS A 80 19.38 -1.55 -10.00
N GLN A 81 18.31 -0.77 -9.87
CA GLN A 81 17.24 -0.66 -10.85
C GLN A 81 17.37 0.59 -11.73
N ALA A 82 18.16 1.57 -11.31
CA ALA A 82 18.24 2.90 -11.92
C ALA A 82 18.49 2.89 -13.43
N ALA A 83 19.32 1.96 -13.93
CA ALA A 83 19.61 1.83 -15.36
C ALA A 83 18.40 1.47 -16.24
N ARG A 84 17.29 1.03 -15.64
CA ARG A 84 16.04 0.70 -16.34
C ARG A 84 15.13 1.91 -16.57
N TYR A 85 15.48 3.07 -16.00
CA TYR A 85 14.65 4.27 -16.03
C TYR A 85 15.35 5.40 -16.78
N GLY A 86 14.60 6.13 -17.62
CA GLY A 86 15.14 7.23 -18.42
C GLY A 86 15.36 8.52 -17.64
N THR A 87 14.55 8.76 -16.60
CA THR A 87 14.65 9.92 -15.71
C THR A 87 14.62 9.44 -14.28
N VAL A 88 15.39 10.10 -13.41
CA VAL A 88 15.42 9.81 -11.98
C VAL A 88 14.82 11.00 -11.23
N ASP A 89 13.59 10.80 -10.74
CA ASP A 89 12.87 11.69 -9.84
C ASP A 89 12.33 10.91 -8.62
N VAL A 90 11.66 11.61 -7.70
CA VAL A 90 11.16 11.02 -6.44
C VAL A 90 10.19 9.87 -6.70
N LEU A 91 9.28 10.02 -7.67
CA LEU A 91 8.28 9.00 -7.98
C LEU A 91 8.96 7.76 -8.59
N THR A 92 9.96 7.98 -9.42
CA THR A 92 10.76 6.91 -10.03
C THR A 92 11.53 6.14 -8.96
N VAL A 93 12.21 6.83 -8.04
CA VAL A 93 12.93 6.17 -6.92
C VAL A 93 11.95 5.42 -6.00
N LEU A 94 10.78 6.01 -5.72
CA LEU A 94 9.73 5.34 -4.95
C LEU A 94 9.23 4.06 -5.64
N GLN A 95 9.03 4.10 -6.96
CA GLN A 95 8.65 2.91 -7.73
C GLN A 95 9.73 1.82 -7.66
N MET A 96 11.02 2.19 -7.78
CA MET A 96 12.14 1.25 -7.64
C MET A 96 12.16 0.58 -6.25
N GLU A 97 11.89 1.33 -5.19
CA GLU A 97 11.83 0.82 -3.82
C GLU A 97 10.64 -0.12 -3.60
N VAL A 98 9.45 0.23 -4.11
CA VAL A 98 8.26 -0.63 -4.04
C VAL A 98 8.49 -1.95 -4.78
N ASP A 99 9.18 -1.93 -5.91
CA ASP A 99 9.52 -3.13 -6.66
C ASP A 99 10.59 -3.97 -5.95
N ALA A 100 11.62 -3.33 -5.40
CA ALA A 100 12.62 -4.03 -4.59
C ALA A 100 12.00 -4.66 -3.33
N LEU A 101 11.07 -3.95 -2.67
CA LEU A 101 10.32 -4.43 -1.51
C LEU A 101 9.49 -5.65 -1.90
N GLY A 102 8.78 -5.61 -3.02
CA GLY A 102 8.01 -6.74 -3.54
C GLY A 102 8.86 -7.98 -3.82
N GLU A 103 10.02 -7.83 -4.45
CA GLU A 103 10.93 -8.96 -4.69
C GLU A 103 11.47 -9.55 -3.37
N ARG A 104 11.77 -8.71 -2.39
CA ARG A 104 12.23 -9.17 -1.08
C ARG A 104 11.11 -9.86 -0.28
N THR A 105 9.87 -9.41 -0.40
CA THR A 105 8.70 -10.08 0.20
C THR A 105 8.48 -11.45 -0.42
N LYS A 106 8.62 -11.60 -1.75
CA LYS A 106 8.58 -12.92 -2.41
C LYS A 106 9.67 -13.86 -1.86
N ALA A 107 10.88 -13.35 -1.65
CA ALA A 107 11.97 -14.13 -1.05
C ALA A 107 11.67 -14.54 0.41
N ALA A 108 11.01 -13.68 1.20
CA ALA A 108 10.55 -13.99 2.55
C ALA A 108 9.48 -15.10 2.54
N ARG A 109 8.48 -15.02 1.64
CA ARG A 109 7.47 -16.08 1.46
C ARG A 109 8.11 -17.42 1.09
N ALA A 110 9.05 -17.43 0.16
CA ALA A 110 9.80 -18.64 -0.17
C ALA A 110 10.63 -19.18 1.01
N ARG A 111 11.01 -18.31 1.97
CA ARG A 111 11.68 -18.73 3.20
C ARG A 111 10.73 -19.42 4.17
N VAL A 112 9.48 -18.97 4.26
CA VAL A 112 8.45 -19.60 5.09
C VAL A 112 8.37 -21.09 4.84
N ASP A 113 8.23 -21.49 3.56
CA ASP A 113 8.07 -22.90 3.18
C ASP A 113 9.26 -23.77 3.63
N ARG A 114 10.48 -23.22 3.54
CA ARG A 114 11.71 -23.90 3.98
C ARG A 114 11.76 -24.06 5.50
N GLU A 115 11.44 -23.02 6.25
CA GLU A 115 11.46 -23.06 7.71
C GLU A 115 10.34 -23.96 8.26
N ALA A 116 9.20 -24.04 7.57
CA ALA A 116 8.04 -24.84 7.99
C ALA A 116 8.33 -26.35 8.03
N ALA A 117 9.26 -26.84 7.20
CA ALA A 117 9.66 -28.24 7.13
C ALA A 117 10.28 -28.75 8.44
N ALA A 118 11.01 -27.90 9.16
CA ALA A 118 11.71 -28.24 10.41
C ALA A 118 11.05 -27.66 11.67
N ALA A 119 10.03 -26.81 11.51
CA ALA A 119 9.39 -26.12 12.62
C ALA A 119 8.55 -27.06 13.52
N THR A 120 8.34 -26.65 14.76
CA THR A 120 7.36 -27.26 15.66
C THR A 120 5.93 -27.01 15.13
N PRO A 121 4.89 -27.63 15.70
CA PRO A 121 3.51 -27.27 15.37
C PRO A 121 3.17 -25.78 15.63
N ALA A 122 3.68 -25.19 16.71
CA ALA A 122 3.43 -23.78 17.03
C ALA A 122 4.18 -22.85 16.08
N GLY A 123 5.47 -23.13 15.82
CA GLY A 123 6.27 -22.43 14.82
C GLY A 123 5.68 -22.52 13.42
N ARG A 124 5.17 -23.70 12.99
CA ARG A 124 4.45 -23.83 11.71
C ARG A 124 3.22 -22.94 11.63
N LYS A 125 2.43 -22.85 12.71
CA LYS A 125 1.26 -21.97 12.75
C LYS A 125 1.66 -20.50 12.62
N ALA A 126 2.70 -20.07 13.35
CA ALA A 126 3.23 -18.72 13.24
C ALA A 126 3.76 -18.43 11.82
N LEU A 127 4.51 -19.36 11.22
CA LEU A 127 4.98 -19.29 9.84
C LEU A 127 3.85 -19.14 8.82
N HIS A 128 2.78 -19.93 8.94
CA HIS A 128 1.60 -19.79 8.09
C HIS A 128 0.95 -18.42 8.21
N GLN A 129 0.86 -17.88 9.44
CA GLN A 129 0.30 -16.56 9.67
C GLN A 129 1.20 -15.46 9.10
N CYS A 130 2.53 -15.56 9.25
CA CYS A 130 3.48 -14.68 8.58
C CYS A 130 3.32 -14.70 7.05
N ASN A 131 3.07 -15.86 6.45
CA ASN A 131 2.83 -15.94 5.00
C ASN A 131 1.56 -15.21 4.56
N SER A 132 0.52 -15.21 5.40
CA SER A 132 -0.69 -14.42 5.16
C SER A 132 -0.38 -12.92 5.23
N PHE A 133 0.34 -12.47 6.26
CA PHE A 133 0.77 -11.06 6.39
C PHE A 133 1.66 -10.62 5.22
N TYR A 134 2.60 -11.46 4.76
CA TYR A 134 3.34 -11.17 3.53
C TYR A 134 2.46 -11.14 2.28
N GLY A 135 1.24 -11.69 2.32
CA GLY A 135 0.24 -11.56 1.27
C GLY A 135 -0.35 -10.17 1.29
N ASP A 136 -0.77 -9.74 2.48
CA ASP A 136 -1.29 -8.40 2.73
C ASP A 136 -0.24 -7.33 2.37
N VAL A 137 1.05 -7.57 2.65
CA VAL A 137 2.15 -6.72 2.18
C VAL A 137 2.15 -6.60 0.65
N MET A 138 2.00 -7.69 -0.09
CA MET A 138 1.98 -7.65 -1.56
C MET A 138 0.76 -6.87 -2.10
N ASP A 139 -0.41 -7.07 -1.50
CA ASP A 139 -1.62 -6.33 -1.87
C ASP A 139 -1.49 -4.83 -1.60
N ASN A 140 -0.89 -4.47 -0.46
CA ASN A 140 -0.55 -3.09 -0.10
C ASN A 140 0.47 -2.49 -1.07
N LEU A 141 1.43 -3.27 -1.58
CA LEU A 141 2.36 -2.80 -2.60
C LEU A 141 1.67 -2.54 -3.93
N ASP A 142 0.72 -3.37 -4.34
CA ASP A 142 -0.06 -3.13 -5.55
C ASP A 142 -0.96 -1.89 -5.43
N ALA A 143 -1.52 -1.64 -4.24
CA ALA A 143 -2.21 -0.39 -3.95
C ALA A 143 -1.26 0.81 -4.02
N CYS A 144 -0.05 0.69 -3.46
CA CYS A 144 0.97 1.72 -3.54
C CYS A 144 1.38 2.03 -4.99
N ARG A 145 1.57 1.01 -5.83
CA ARG A 145 1.87 1.19 -7.27
C ARG A 145 0.81 2.03 -7.98
N ARG A 146 -0.48 1.76 -7.72
CA ARG A 146 -1.58 2.57 -8.26
C ARG A 146 -1.53 4.01 -7.74
N ALA A 147 -1.30 4.19 -6.44
CA ALA A 147 -1.22 5.50 -5.81
C ALA A 147 -0.05 6.35 -6.35
N ILE A 148 1.10 5.73 -6.68
CA ILE A 148 2.23 6.39 -7.35
C ILE A 148 1.78 6.99 -8.69
N GLY A 149 1.01 6.24 -9.49
CA GLY A 149 0.48 6.72 -10.77
C GLY A 149 -0.42 7.97 -10.65
N HIS A 150 -1.06 8.15 -9.49
CA HIS A 150 -1.89 9.30 -9.17
C HIS A 150 -1.20 10.36 -8.30
N LYS A 151 0.08 10.17 -7.96
CA LYS A 151 0.85 11.00 -7.02
C LYS A 151 0.16 11.15 -5.65
N ASP A 152 -0.62 10.15 -5.24
CA ASP A 152 -1.38 10.17 -3.99
C ASP A 152 -0.49 9.81 -2.80
N ALA A 153 0.21 10.83 -2.29
CA ALA A 153 1.12 10.69 -1.16
C ALA A 153 0.41 10.21 0.13
N VAL A 154 -0.89 10.49 0.30
CA VAL A 154 -1.64 10.05 1.48
C VAL A 154 -1.82 8.55 1.45
N THR A 155 -2.28 8.00 0.32
CA THR A 155 -2.45 6.56 0.14
C THR A 155 -1.10 5.83 0.16
N ILE A 156 -0.05 6.39 -0.43
CA ILE A 156 1.32 5.81 -0.33
C ILE A 156 1.75 5.69 1.15
N ARG A 157 1.58 6.74 1.96
CA ARG A 157 1.94 6.66 3.39
C ARG A 157 1.12 5.62 4.14
N SER A 158 -0.19 5.60 3.92
CA SER A 158 -1.12 4.69 4.61
C SER A 158 -0.78 3.24 4.28
N THR A 159 -0.60 2.91 2.99
CA THR A 159 -0.22 1.55 2.57
C THR A 159 1.12 1.11 3.15
N MET A 160 2.13 1.98 3.18
CA MET A 160 3.41 1.64 3.80
C MET A 160 3.34 1.52 5.34
N SER A 161 2.43 2.24 6.00
CA SER A 161 2.13 2.00 7.42
C SER A 161 1.53 0.62 7.66
N MET A 162 0.63 0.18 6.78
CA MET A 162 0.05 -1.17 6.86
C MET A 162 1.11 -2.23 6.63
N VAL A 163 1.99 -2.05 5.62
CA VAL A 163 3.15 -2.93 5.41
C VAL A 163 3.99 -3.06 6.69
N ALA A 164 4.37 -1.94 7.33
CA ALA A 164 5.17 -1.99 8.55
C ALA A 164 4.45 -2.74 9.69
N GLN A 165 3.13 -2.60 9.80
CA GLN A 165 2.31 -3.29 10.78
C GLN A 165 2.23 -4.80 10.51
N ASP A 166 2.02 -5.22 9.27
CA ASP A 166 1.94 -6.64 8.87
C ASP A 166 3.24 -7.38 9.22
N LEU A 167 4.39 -6.72 9.04
CA LEU A 167 5.70 -7.26 9.39
C LEU A 167 5.88 -7.41 10.92
N GLN A 168 5.41 -6.43 11.69
CA GLN A 168 5.40 -6.53 13.17
C GLN A 168 4.47 -7.63 13.67
N PHE A 169 3.34 -7.86 12.98
CA PHE A 169 2.45 -8.96 13.35
C PHE A 169 3.09 -10.33 13.14
N CYS A 170 3.97 -10.50 12.14
CA CYS A 170 4.73 -11.75 12.01
C CYS A 170 5.63 -12.01 13.23
N ASP A 171 6.41 -11.01 13.67
CA ASP A 171 7.22 -11.10 14.89
C ASP A 171 6.38 -11.44 16.13
N GLU A 172 5.20 -10.82 16.23
CA GLU A 172 4.25 -11.02 17.32
C GLU A 172 3.70 -12.46 17.39
N GLU A 173 3.45 -13.12 16.25
CA GLU A 173 2.99 -14.51 16.23
C GLU A 173 4.04 -15.48 16.78
N PHE A 174 5.33 -15.23 16.49
CA PHE A 174 6.41 -16.00 17.10
C PHE A 174 6.58 -15.72 18.59
N ARG A 175 6.40 -14.46 19.00
CA ARG A 175 6.38 -14.10 20.42
C ARG A 175 5.28 -14.83 21.17
N LYS A 176 4.06 -14.92 20.62
CA LYS A 176 2.93 -15.68 21.17
C LYS A 176 3.21 -17.18 21.21
N ALA A 177 3.92 -17.72 20.21
CA ALA A 177 4.34 -19.11 20.18
C ALA A 177 5.45 -19.45 21.19
N GLY A 178 6.12 -18.44 21.77
CA GLY A 178 7.27 -18.64 22.64
C GLY A 178 8.51 -19.12 21.88
N GLU A 179 8.59 -18.83 20.59
CA GLU A 179 9.66 -19.29 19.70
C GLU A 179 10.41 -18.11 19.07
N LYS A 180 11.64 -18.35 18.63
CA LYS A 180 12.41 -17.35 17.88
C LYS A 180 11.86 -17.27 16.46
N ASN A 181 11.59 -16.06 15.98
CA ASN A 181 11.21 -15.83 14.59
C ASN A 181 12.41 -16.08 13.64
N PRO A 182 12.37 -17.10 12.76
CA PRO A 182 13.42 -17.32 11.76
C PRO A 182 13.36 -16.31 10.60
N LEU A 183 12.29 -15.52 10.50
CA LEU A 183 12.06 -14.52 9.47
C LEU A 183 12.38 -13.09 9.93
N GLN A 184 12.79 -12.90 11.18
CA GLN A 184 13.00 -11.57 11.79
C GLN A 184 13.87 -10.62 10.94
N GLN A 185 14.92 -11.13 10.29
CA GLN A 185 15.77 -10.31 9.42
C GLN A 185 15.06 -9.86 8.13
N PHE A 186 14.14 -10.68 7.61
CA PHE A 186 13.25 -10.25 6.53
C PHE A 186 12.32 -9.16 7.04
N ASP A 187 11.65 -9.38 8.17
CA ASP A 187 10.68 -8.43 8.73
C ASP A 187 11.30 -7.05 8.98
N GLN A 188 12.46 -7.01 9.64
CA GLN A 188 13.21 -5.77 9.88
C GLN A 188 13.62 -5.08 8.59
N SER A 189 14.15 -5.84 7.62
CA SER A 189 14.61 -5.26 6.37
C SER A 189 13.47 -4.72 5.51
N LEU A 190 12.34 -5.44 5.45
CA LEU A 190 11.12 -5.00 4.75
C LEU A 190 10.53 -3.77 5.46
N GLY A 191 10.56 -3.73 6.79
CA GLY A 191 10.11 -2.59 7.58
C GLY A 191 10.93 -1.34 7.26
N ASN A 192 12.26 -1.44 7.26
CA ASN A 192 13.13 -0.32 6.90
C ASN A 192 12.87 0.19 5.47
N MET A 193 12.61 -0.71 4.52
CA MET A 193 12.25 -0.35 3.14
C MET A 193 10.87 0.32 3.04
N SER A 194 9.89 -0.07 3.85
CA SER A 194 8.60 0.63 3.92
C SER A 194 8.75 2.07 4.45
N GLU A 195 9.64 2.30 5.42
CA GLU A 195 9.94 3.65 5.93
C GLU A 195 10.71 4.52 4.91
N ILE A 196 11.54 3.91 4.06
CA ILE A 196 12.11 4.60 2.89
C ILE A 196 10.98 5.09 1.99
N CYS A 197 10.03 4.22 1.64
CA CYS A 197 8.89 4.57 0.78
C CYS A 197 8.03 5.69 1.40
N ARG A 198 7.82 5.65 2.73
CA ARG A 198 7.14 6.74 3.46
C ARG A 198 7.90 8.05 3.38
N SER A 199 9.21 8.02 3.57
CA SER A 199 10.06 9.21 3.45
C SER A 199 9.99 9.82 2.05
N LEU A 200 10.06 8.99 1.01
CA LEU A 200 9.92 9.41 -0.39
C LEU A 200 8.55 10.04 -0.67
N SER A 201 7.48 9.48 -0.11
CA SER A 201 6.13 10.04 -0.28
C SER A 201 5.98 11.46 0.27
N ASN A 202 6.74 11.83 1.31
CA ASN A 202 6.75 13.19 1.85
C ASN A 202 7.45 14.20 0.94
N MET A 203 8.20 13.73 -0.06
CA MET A 203 8.90 14.56 -1.04
C MET A 203 8.10 14.75 -2.34
N ILE A 204 6.90 14.17 -2.44
CA ILE A 204 6.02 14.35 -3.60
C ILE A 204 5.37 15.72 -3.49
N VAL A 205 5.65 16.58 -4.45
CA VAL A 205 4.98 17.87 -4.61
C VAL A 205 3.81 17.68 -5.59
N VAL A 206 2.63 18.15 -5.20
CA VAL A 206 1.46 18.21 -6.09
C VAL A 206 1.41 19.64 -6.62
N ASP A 207 1.69 19.80 -7.90
CA ASP A 207 1.58 21.08 -8.62
C ASP A 207 0.13 21.45 -8.91
#